data_AF-A0A9W4MN43-F1
#
_entry.id   AF-A0A9W4MN43-F1
#
_cell.length_a   1.000
_cell.length_b   1.000
_cell.length_c   1.000
_cell.angle_alpha   90.00
_cell.angle_beta   90.00
_cell.angle_gamma   90.00
#
_symmetry.space_group_name_H-M   'P 1'
#
loop_
_entity.id
_entity.type
_entity.pdbx_description
1 polymer ?
#
loop_
_entity_poly.entity_id
_entity_poly.type
_entity_poly.pdbx_seq_one_letter_code
_entity_poly.pdbx_strand_id
1 'polypeptide(L)'
;MGKINLTALRVRKTALGQFASGKTSKLPQWVEVIGEIPPAEALIRTRPPQHQLVQQRMKTVAGSSKPQVVFQVQEKRRAPKKASRLFQPVELKYEEDQLRTEFFRDHPWELARPRLLLETTGKDFEHYDWSQIQQPGKRLDGESVVQRQLWLLNNVPDMTKSNAYDIARREFYRLRLREDVERRVAAEEAQAYGAEFGPSFLDIGMKLEDVQYDKWVEWARATAQVQDQRQAALSGAPELAEEKSVTETEADEAESSL
;
A
#
# COMPACT_ATOMS: atom_id res chain seq x y z
N MET A 1 -24.42 -27.19 -3.91
CA MET A 1 -24.50 -25.88 -4.59
C MET A 1 -25.88 -25.30 -4.34
N GLY A 2 -25.97 -24.12 -3.71
CA GLY A 2 -27.26 -23.47 -3.46
C GLY A 2 -27.97 -23.15 -4.77
N LYS A 3 -29.29 -23.35 -4.82
CA LYS A 3 -30.12 -22.94 -5.96
C LYS A 3 -30.05 -21.41 -6.07
N ILE A 4 -29.81 -20.90 -7.27
CA ILE A 4 -29.80 -19.45 -7.52
C ILE A 4 -31.21 -18.92 -7.28
N ASN A 5 -31.36 -17.99 -6.33
CA ASN A 5 -32.64 -17.35 -6.06
C ASN A 5 -32.90 -16.21 -7.06
N LEU A 6 -33.88 -16.39 -7.94
CA LEU A 6 -34.26 -15.41 -8.97
C LEU A 6 -35.47 -14.56 -8.58
N THR A 7 -35.99 -14.68 -7.34
CA THR A 7 -37.19 -13.93 -6.92
C THR A 7 -36.97 -12.42 -7.00
N ALA A 8 -35.81 -11.93 -6.56
CA ALA A 8 -35.46 -10.50 -6.60
C ALA A 8 -35.39 -9.92 -8.03
N LEU A 9 -34.94 -10.72 -9.00
CA LEU A 9 -34.87 -10.30 -10.41
C LEU A 9 -36.23 -10.36 -11.12
N ARG A 10 -37.17 -11.16 -10.59
CA ARG A 10 -38.47 -11.42 -11.21
C ARG A 10 -39.63 -10.64 -10.56
N VAL A 11 -39.33 -9.66 -9.72
CA VAL A 11 -40.32 -8.84 -8.96
C VAL A 11 -41.36 -8.19 -9.89
N ARG A 12 -40.93 -7.71 -11.06
CA ARG A 12 -41.85 -7.19 -12.09
C ARG A 12 -42.81 -8.25 -12.63
N LYS A 13 -42.29 -9.45 -12.96
CA LYS A 13 -43.10 -10.57 -13.44
C LYS A 13 -44.10 -11.03 -12.39
N THR A 14 -43.69 -11.07 -11.11
CA THR A 14 -44.58 -11.45 -10.01
C THR A 14 -45.66 -10.40 -9.75
N ALA A 15 -45.35 -9.11 -9.83
CA ALA A 15 -46.34 -8.03 -9.65
C ALA A 15 -47.38 -8.00 -10.78
N LEU A 16 -46.95 -8.18 -12.03
CA LEU A 16 -47.87 -8.32 -13.16
C LEU A 16 -48.76 -9.56 -13.00
N GLY A 17 -48.20 -10.68 -12.53
CA GLY A 17 -48.96 -11.89 -12.24
C GLY A 17 -49.99 -11.72 -11.11
N GLN A 18 -49.64 -11.00 -10.03
CA GLN A 18 -50.55 -10.71 -8.92
C GLN A 18 -51.70 -9.77 -9.33
N PHE A 19 -51.40 -8.79 -10.19
CA PHE A 19 -52.40 -7.90 -10.75
C PHE A 19 -53.36 -8.65 -11.68
N ALA A 20 -52.81 -9.47 -12.60
CA ALA A 20 -53.60 -10.32 -13.48
C ALA A 20 -54.48 -11.34 -12.72
N SER A 21 -54.02 -11.84 -11.58
CA SER A 21 -54.79 -12.74 -10.71
C SER A 21 -55.79 -12.02 -9.79
N GLY A 22 -55.91 -10.69 -9.88
CA GLY A 22 -56.81 -9.89 -9.04
C GLY A 22 -56.41 -9.79 -7.56
N LYS A 23 -55.18 -10.19 -7.19
CA LYS A 23 -54.68 -10.09 -5.80
C LYS A 23 -54.33 -8.64 -5.43
N THR A 24 -53.93 -7.85 -6.41
CA THR A 24 -53.64 -6.43 -6.27
C THR A 24 -54.53 -5.63 -7.20
N SER A 25 -55.23 -4.62 -6.67
CA SER A 25 -56.19 -3.80 -7.44
C SER A 25 -55.51 -2.71 -8.29
N LYS A 26 -54.32 -2.26 -7.89
CA LYS A 26 -53.54 -1.24 -8.60
C LYS A 26 -52.14 -1.76 -8.86
N LEU A 27 -51.62 -1.48 -10.05
CA LEU A 27 -50.24 -1.80 -10.38
C LEU A 27 -49.30 -0.83 -9.63
N PRO A 28 -48.23 -1.32 -9.00
CA PRO A 28 -47.23 -0.45 -8.39
C PRO A 28 -46.56 0.46 -9.43
N GLN A 29 -46.32 1.71 -9.07
CA GLN A 29 -45.74 2.74 -9.97
C GLN A 29 -44.37 2.33 -10.55
N TRP A 30 -43.57 1.56 -9.81
CA TRP A 30 -42.26 1.11 -10.27
C TRP A 30 -42.31 0.04 -11.39
N VAL A 31 -43.45 -0.61 -11.63
CA VAL A 31 -43.55 -1.71 -12.63
C VAL A 31 -43.28 -1.23 -14.06
N GLU A 32 -43.69 0.01 -14.35
CA GLU A 32 -43.44 0.68 -15.63
C GLU A 32 -41.95 1.02 -15.79
N VAL A 33 -41.35 1.64 -14.77
CA VAL A 33 -39.91 1.99 -14.73
C VAL A 33 -39.00 0.76 -14.89
N ILE A 34 -39.30 -0.35 -14.20
CA ILE A 34 -38.53 -1.60 -14.36
C ILE A 34 -38.79 -2.25 -15.74
N GLY A 35 -39.87 -1.88 -16.42
CA GLY A 35 -40.12 -2.26 -17.80
C GLY A 35 -39.20 -1.56 -18.80
N GLU A 36 -38.91 -0.29 -18.56
CA GLU A 36 -37.98 0.52 -19.36
C GLU A 36 -36.53 0.14 -19.07
N ILE A 37 -36.20 -0.14 -17.81
CA ILE A 37 -34.85 -0.50 -17.36
C ILE A 37 -34.89 -1.95 -16.82
N PRO A 38 -34.80 -2.96 -17.70
CA PRO A 38 -34.79 -4.35 -17.26
C PRO A 38 -33.53 -4.66 -16.43
N PRO A 39 -33.65 -5.50 -15.39
CA PRO A 39 -32.49 -5.90 -14.59
C PRO A 39 -31.51 -6.76 -15.40
N ALA A 40 -30.22 -6.70 -15.07
CA ALA A 40 -29.20 -7.52 -15.72
C ALA A 40 -29.41 -9.03 -15.46
N GLU A 41 -29.42 -9.83 -16.53
CA GLU A 41 -29.72 -11.27 -16.48
C GLU A 41 -28.49 -12.16 -16.20
N ALA A 42 -27.28 -11.61 -16.34
CA ALA A 42 -26.05 -12.42 -16.39
C ALA A 42 -25.52 -12.83 -14.99
N LEU A 43 -26.09 -13.89 -14.41
CA LEU A 43 -25.42 -14.67 -13.35
C LEU A 43 -24.51 -15.76 -13.95
N ILE A 44 -23.78 -15.39 -15.01
CA ILE A 44 -22.87 -16.28 -15.73
C ILE A 44 -21.45 -15.92 -15.33
N ARG A 45 -20.62 -16.93 -15.03
CA ARG A 45 -19.20 -16.73 -14.82
C ARG A 45 -18.54 -16.39 -16.16
N THR A 46 -18.13 -15.15 -16.34
CA THR A 46 -17.40 -14.71 -17.54
C THR A 46 -15.90 -14.94 -17.37
N ARG A 47 -15.19 -15.11 -18.49
CA ARG A 47 -13.73 -15.19 -18.46
C ARG A 47 -13.18 -13.77 -18.26
N PRO A 48 -12.32 -13.53 -17.25
CA PRO A 48 -11.77 -12.21 -17.01
C PRO A 48 -10.81 -11.78 -18.13
N PRO A 49 -10.68 -10.48 -18.41
CA PRO A 49 -9.67 -9.97 -19.33
C PRO A 49 -8.27 -10.37 -18.85
N GLN A 50 -7.40 -10.70 -19.79
CA GLN A 50 -6.03 -11.07 -19.46
C GLN A 50 -5.16 -9.82 -19.35
N HIS A 51 -4.53 -9.63 -18.19
CA HIS A 51 -3.53 -8.58 -17.98
C HIS A 51 -2.13 -9.17 -18.17
N GLN A 52 -1.39 -8.69 -19.17
CA GLN A 52 -0.01 -9.11 -19.42
C GLN A 52 0.94 -7.97 -19.00
N LEU A 53 2.13 -8.32 -18.51
CA LEU A 53 3.16 -7.32 -18.24
C LEU A 53 3.75 -6.86 -19.57
N VAL A 54 3.33 -5.66 -20.00
CA VAL A 54 3.82 -4.99 -21.19
C VAL A 54 4.83 -3.94 -20.75
N GLN A 55 5.98 -3.90 -21.42
CA GLN A 55 7.00 -2.87 -21.23
C GLN A 55 7.11 -2.06 -22.52
N GLN A 56 6.92 -0.75 -22.43
CA GLN A 56 7.14 0.15 -23.55
C GLN A 56 8.59 0.62 -23.54
N ARG A 57 9.29 0.61 -24.66
CA ARG A 57 10.66 1.15 -24.75
C ARG A 57 10.86 1.89 -26.07
N MET A 58 11.56 3.02 -26.05
CA MET A 58 12.05 3.67 -27.27
C MET A 58 13.38 3.04 -27.66
N LYS A 59 13.45 2.50 -28.88
CA LYS A 59 14.70 1.93 -29.42
C LYS A 59 15.01 2.49 -30.79
N THR A 60 16.29 2.65 -31.08
CA THR A 60 16.72 2.86 -32.47
C THR A 60 16.87 1.50 -33.14
N VAL A 61 15.95 1.18 -34.05
CA VAL A 61 16.01 -0.08 -34.80
C VAL A 61 17.08 0.08 -35.88
N ALA A 62 18.04 -0.85 -35.94
CA ALA A 62 19.08 -0.87 -36.96
C ALA A 62 18.44 -0.84 -38.37
N GLY A 63 18.61 0.28 -39.09
CA GLY A 63 18.01 0.53 -40.41
C GLY A 63 16.95 1.63 -40.46
N SER A 64 16.46 2.14 -39.31
CA SER A 64 15.56 3.30 -39.24
C SER A 64 16.28 4.52 -38.65
N SER A 65 16.21 5.67 -39.33
CA SER A 65 16.75 6.94 -38.81
C SER A 65 15.92 7.52 -37.67
N LYS A 66 14.66 7.09 -37.49
CA LYS A 66 13.76 7.58 -36.44
C LYS A 66 13.61 6.54 -35.32
N PRO A 67 13.64 6.94 -34.04
CA PRO A 67 13.37 6.03 -32.93
C PRO A 67 11.93 5.52 -33.02
N GLN A 68 11.75 4.24 -32.71
CA GLN A 68 10.44 3.58 -32.74
C GLN A 68 10.09 3.05 -31.35
N VAL A 69 8.80 3.11 -31.02
CA VAL A 69 8.26 2.54 -29.78
C VAL A 69 8.11 1.03 -29.97
N VAL A 70 8.82 0.27 -29.16
CA VAL A 70 8.77 -1.20 -29.16
C VAL A 70 8.07 -1.65 -27.89
N PHE A 71 6.98 -2.40 -28.04
CA PHE A 71 6.28 -3.05 -26.94
C PHE A 71 6.89 -4.43 -26.72
N GLN A 72 7.54 -4.62 -25.57
CA GLN A 72 8.06 -5.91 -25.14
C GLN A 72 7.04 -6.54 -24.19
N VAL A 73 6.31 -7.53 -24.69
CA VAL A 73 5.40 -8.33 -23.87
C VAL A 73 6.20 -9.49 -23.28
N GLN A 74 6.28 -9.57 -21.96
CA GLN A 74 6.84 -10.76 -21.31
C GLN A 74 5.83 -11.89 -21.38
N GLU A 75 5.81 -12.61 -22.52
CA GLU A 75 5.05 -13.84 -22.67
C GLU A 75 5.69 -14.95 -21.84
N LYS A 76 5.44 -14.97 -20.52
CA LYS A 76 5.76 -16.14 -19.71
C LYS A 76 4.99 -17.32 -20.29
N ARG A 77 5.69 -18.38 -20.72
CA ARG A 77 5.09 -19.64 -21.17
C ARG A 77 4.10 -20.13 -20.12
N ARG A 78 2.81 -20.11 -20.46
CA ARG A 78 1.75 -20.48 -19.52
C ARG A 78 1.55 -21.99 -19.58
N ALA A 79 1.87 -22.68 -18.49
CA ALA A 79 1.37 -24.04 -18.29
C ALA A 79 -0.17 -24.05 -18.36
N PRO A 80 -0.80 -25.12 -18.89
CA PRO A 80 -2.25 -25.19 -19.01
C PRO A 80 -2.89 -25.01 -17.63
N LYS A 81 -3.71 -23.97 -17.48
CA LYS A 81 -4.41 -23.69 -16.22
C LYS A 81 -5.46 -24.78 -15.98
N LYS A 82 -5.53 -25.28 -14.74
CA LYS A 82 -6.66 -26.11 -14.28
C LYS A 82 -7.97 -25.39 -14.60
N ALA A 83 -9.01 -26.13 -15.01
CA ALA A 83 -10.31 -25.58 -15.36
C ALA A 83 -10.92 -24.69 -14.25
N SER A 84 -10.58 -24.96 -12.99
CA SER A 84 -10.98 -24.15 -11.82
C SER A 84 -10.45 -22.71 -11.83
N ARG A 85 -9.35 -22.42 -12.52
CA ARG A 85 -8.73 -21.08 -12.59
C ARG A 85 -9.10 -20.28 -13.85
N LEU A 86 -9.97 -20.82 -14.72
CA LEU A 86 -10.38 -20.15 -15.96
C LEU A 86 -11.25 -18.91 -15.72
N PHE A 87 -12.02 -18.92 -14.63
CA PHE A 87 -12.95 -17.85 -14.24
C PHE A 87 -12.44 -17.03 -13.05
N GLN A 88 -11.19 -17.25 -12.62
CA GLN A 88 -10.59 -16.52 -11.50
C GLN A 88 -10.03 -15.19 -12.02
N PRO A 89 -10.35 -14.04 -11.39
CA PRO A 89 -9.76 -12.75 -11.73
C PRO A 89 -8.23 -12.81 -11.81
N VAL A 90 -7.66 -12.09 -12.78
CA VAL A 90 -6.21 -12.07 -13.01
C VAL A 90 -5.58 -10.97 -12.16
N GLU A 91 -4.42 -11.25 -11.59
CA GLU A 91 -3.60 -10.28 -10.87
C GLU A 91 -3.09 -9.21 -11.84
N LEU A 92 -3.29 -7.94 -11.50
CA LEU A 92 -2.77 -6.79 -12.25
C LEU A 92 -1.29 -6.61 -11.91
N LYS A 93 -0.44 -6.50 -12.93
CA LYS A 93 1.01 -6.36 -12.78
C LYS A 93 1.48 -5.21 -13.64
N TYR A 94 2.23 -4.31 -13.03
CA TYR A 94 2.77 -3.13 -13.68
C TYR A 94 4.29 -3.18 -13.66
N GLU A 95 4.94 -2.47 -14.58
CA GLU A 95 6.40 -2.42 -14.62
C GLU A 95 6.95 -1.55 -13.47
N GLU A 96 6.18 -0.55 -13.09
CA GLU A 96 6.40 0.37 -11.99
C GLU A 96 6.50 -0.34 -10.64
N ASP A 97 5.80 -1.46 -10.45
CA ASP A 97 5.84 -2.23 -9.19
C ASP A 97 7.26 -2.76 -8.89
N GLN A 98 7.97 -3.17 -9.94
CA GLN A 98 9.37 -3.60 -9.82
C GLN A 98 10.27 -2.40 -9.48
N LEU A 99 10.04 -1.26 -10.12
CA LEU A 99 10.80 -0.03 -9.87
C LEU A 99 10.59 0.51 -8.45
N ARG A 100 9.35 0.48 -7.96
CA ARG A 100 8.99 0.85 -6.58
C ARG A 100 9.73 -0.03 -5.58
N THR A 101 9.69 -1.35 -5.79
CA THR A 101 10.35 -2.31 -4.89
C THR A 101 11.85 -2.05 -4.81
N GLU A 102 12.51 -1.83 -5.95
CA GLU A 102 13.93 -1.50 -6.00
C GLU A 102 14.24 -0.17 -5.30
N PHE A 103 13.47 0.87 -5.57
CA PHE A 103 13.69 2.20 -4.98
C PHE A 103 13.56 2.19 -3.46
N PHE A 104 12.48 1.62 -2.90
CA PHE A 104 12.24 1.61 -1.46
C PHE A 104 13.13 0.65 -0.70
N ARG A 105 13.66 -0.39 -1.36
CA ARG A 105 14.72 -1.24 -0.80
C ARG A 105 16.01 -0.44 -0.61
N ASP A 106 16.37 0.37 -1.60
CA ASP A 106 17.58 1.21 -1.53
C ASP A 106 17.39 2.42 -0.58
N HIS A 107 16.16 2.89 -0.40
CA HIS A 107 15.81 4.05 0.44
C HIS A 107 14.76 3.72 1.52
N PRO A 108 15.09 2.93 2.55
CA PRO A 108 14.12 2.52 3.57
C PRO A 108 13.48 3.71 4.30
N TRP A 109 14.26 4.77 4.54
CA TRP A 109 13.80 5.96 5.27
C TRP A 109 12.82 6.85 4.48
N GLU A 110 12.67 6.64 3.16
CA GLU A 110 11.58 7.30 2.42
C GLU A 110 10.21 6.73 2.82
N LEU A 111 10.13 5.53 3.39
CA LEU A 111 8.89 4.97 3.96
C LEU A 111 8.47 5.66 5.26
N ALA A 112 9.42 6.27 5.98
CA ALA A 112 9.12 7.02 7.21
C ALA A 112 8.47 8.38 6.91
N ARG A 113 8.56 8.87 5.66
CA ARG A 113 7.90 10.11 5.26
C ARG A 113 6.40 9.86 5.08
N PRO A 114 5.52 10.62 5.77
CA PRO A 114 4.09 10.38 5.72
C PRO A 114 3.52 10.71 4.34
N ARG A 115 2.73 9.79 3.78
CA ARG A 115 2.08 9.92 2.47
C ARG A 115 0.56 9.97 2.60
N LEU A 116 -0.07 10.89 1.87
CA LEU A 116 -1.52 10.96 1.73
C LEU A 116 -1.98 9.96 0.65
N LEU A 117 -2.89 9.04 1.01
CA LEU A 117 -3.51 8.08 0.08
C LEU A 117 -4.90 8.52 -0.40
N LEU A 118 -5.47 9.56 0.24
CA LEU A 118 -6.77 10.09 -0.13
C LEU A 118 -6.63 10.92 -1.41
N GLU A 119 -7.26 10.45 -2.47
CA GLU A 119 -7.33 11.14 -3.76
C GLU A 119 -8.31 12.32 -3.68
N THR A 120 -7.98 13.44 -4.33
CA THR A 120 -8.85 14.62 -4.35
C THR A 120 -9.96 14.48 -5.41
N THR A 121 -9.56 14.41 -6.68
CA THR A 121 -10.46 14.30 -7.85
C THR A 121 -10.36 12.94 -8.53
N GLY A 122 -9.29 12.18 -8.23
CA GLY A 122 -8.95 10.93 -8.92
C GLY A 122 -8.43 11.11 -10.36
N LYS A 123 -8.30 12.36 -10.83
CA LYS A 123 -7.82 12.74 -12.18
C LYS A 123 -6.52 13.53 -12.15
N ASP A 124 -5.86 13.54 -11.01
CA ASP A 124 -4.67 14.35 -10.78
C ASP A 124 -3.52 13.90 -11.72
N PHE A 125 -3.53 12.62 -12.13
CA PHE A 125 -2.57 12.04 -13.07
C PHE A 125 -2.62 12.63 -14.49
N GLU A 126 -3.74 13.21 -14.92
CA GLU A 126 -3.89 13.75 -16.29
C GLU A 126 -3.00 14.98 -16.54
N HIS A 127 -2.67 15.72 -15.48
CA HIS A 127 -1.96 17.00 -15.56
C HIS A 127 -0.46 16.86 -15.25
N TYR A 128 0.03 15.65 -15.00
CA TYR A 128 1.42 15.42 -14.66
C TYR A 128 2.27 15.20 -15.91
N ASP A 129 3.28 16.06 -16.10
CA ASP A 129 4.29 15.90 -17.14
C ASP A 129 5.61 15.41 -16.55
N TRP A 130 5.88 14.12 -16.69
CA TRP A 130 7.09 13.44 -16.18
C TRP A 130 8.39 13.79 -16.94
N SER A 131 8.36 14.81 -17.81
CA SER A 131 9.56 15.49 -18.31
C SER A 131 10.38 16.14 -17.19
N GLN A 132 9.74 16.45 -16.06
CA GLN A 132 10.38 16.89 -14.81
C GLN A 132 9.88 16.02 -13.65
N ILE A 133 10.65 15.95 -12.56
CA ILE A 133 10.26 15.14 -11.39
C ILE A 133 9.28 15.88 -10.48
N GLN A 134 9.36 17.22 -10.41
CA GLN A 134 8.43 18.05 -9.66
C GLN A 134 7.14 18.21 -10.46
N GLN A 135 6.02 17.98 -9.79
CA GLN A 135 4.70 18.15 -10.39
C GLN A 135 3.88 19.14 -9.56
N PRO A 136 3.05 19.98 -10.20
CA PRO A 136 2.17 20.87 -9.47
C PRO A 136 1.20 20.07 -8.62
N GLY A 137 1.02 20.43 -7.34
CA GLY A 137 0.09 19.77 -6.42
C GLY A 137 0.53 18.41 -5.88
N LYS A 138 1.59 17.79 -6.41
CA LYS A 138 2.15 16.54 -5.89
C LYS A 138 3.38 16.81 -5.02
N ARG A 139 3.48 16.15 -3.86
CA ARG A 139 4.68 16.16 -3.04
C ARG A 139 5.80 15.34 -3.69
N LEU A 140 7.05 15.73 -3.42
CA LEU A 140 8.22 15.00 -3.87
C LEU A 140 8.33 13.68 -3.08
N ASP A 141 8.06 12.56 -3.77
CA ASP A 141 8.02 11.21 -3.21
C ASP A 141 8.79 10.22 -4.09
N GLY A 142 9.06 9.01 -3.59
CA GLY A 142 9.63 7.92 -4.39
C GLY A 142 8.81 7.58 -5.65
N GLU A 143 7.50 7.81 -5.63
CA GLU A 143 6.65 7.64 -6.81
C GLU A 143 7.02 8.60 -7.94
N SER A 144 7.47 9.82 -7.62
CA SER A 144 7.94 10.78 -8.63
C SER A 144 9.20 10.27 -9.34
N VAL A 145 10.10 9.60 -8.61
CA VAL A 145 11.31 8.96 -9.14
C VAL A 145 10.95 7.83 -10.09
N VAL A 146 10.02 6.97 -9.69
CA VAL A 146 9.57 5.82 -10.51
C VAL A 146 8.94 6.29 -11.81
N GLN A 147 8.05 7.28 -11.76
CA GLN A 147 7.40 7.81 -12.96
C GLN A 147 8.37 8.56 -13.86
N ARG A 148 9.31 9.32 -13.28
CA ARG A 148 10.40 9.96 -14.02
C ARG A 148 11.31 8.94 -14.72
N GLN A 149 11.68 7.87 -14.01
CA GLN A 149 12.46 6.76 -14.56
C GLN A 149 11.70 6.07 -15.71
N LEU A 150 10.41 5.82 -15.53
CA LEU A 150 9.55 5.22 -16.55
C LEU A 150 9.46 6.11 -17.80
N TRP A 151 9.26 7.41 -17.61
CA TRP A 151 9.23 8.39 -18.69
C TRP A 151 10.53 8.41 -19.48
N LEU A 152 11.69 8.34 -18.82
CA LEU A 152 13.00 8.27 -19.49
C LEU A 152 13.14 6.99 -20.34
N LEU A 153 12.66 5.85 -19.84
CA LEU A 153 12.67 4.58 -20.59
C LEU A 153 11.73 4.59 -21.80
N ASN A 154 10.64 5.35 -21.71
CA ASN A 154 9.60 5.41 -22.71
C ASN A 154 9.85 6.47 -23.78
N ASN A 155 10.67 7.50 -23.51
CA ASN A 155 10.89 8.63 -24.41
C ASN A 155 12.35 8.78 -24.89
N VAL A 156 13.34 8.33 -24.13
CA VAL A 156 14.75 8.44 -24.54
C VAL A 156 15.18 7.15 -25.27
N PRO A 157 15.74 7.25 -26.49
CA PRO A 157 16.16 6.08 -27.24
C PRO A 157 17.29 5.33 -26.52
N ASP A 158 17.18 4.00 -26.49
CA ASP A 158 18.21 3.06 -26.03
C ASP A 158 18.68 3.31 -24.58
N MET A 159 17.81 3.90 -23.75
CA MET A 159 18.07 4.11 -22.33
C MET A 159 17.99 2.80 -21.55
N THR A 160 19.00 2.53 -20.72
CA THR A 160 18.99 1.38 -19.80
C THR A 160 18.25 1.71 -18.51
N LYS A 161 17.67 0.68 -17.88
CA LYS A 161 16.95 0.82 -16.60
C LYS A 161 17.82 1.44 -15.50
N SER A 162 19.11 1.07 -15.44
CA SER A 162 20.07 1.61 -14.47
C SER A 162 20.39 3.08 -14.71
N ASN A 163 20.61 3.48 -15.96
CA ASN A 163 20.93 4.87 -16.27
C ASN A 163 19.72 5.78 -16.03
N ALA A 164 18.52 5.35 -16.42
CA ALA A 164 17.28 6.04 -16.12
C ALA A 164 17.08 6.20 -14.60
N TYR A 165 17.38 5.15 -13.84
CA TYR A 165 17.32 5.17 -12.37
C TYR A 165 18.29 6.20 -11.78
N ASP A 166 19.55 6.20 -12.23
CA ASP A 166 20.57 7.11 -11.73
C ASP A 166 20.25 8.58 -12.03
N ILE A 167 19.70 8.87 -13.21
CA ILE A 167 19.27 10.23 -13.56
C ILE A 167 18.13 10.69 -12.63
N ALA A 168 17.07 9.89 -12.54
CA ALA A 168 15.91 10.22 -11.70
C ALA A 168 16.30 10.35 -10.21
N ARG A 169 17.17 9.47 -9.73
CA ARG A 169 17.69 9.48 -8.36
C ARG A 169 18.53 10.71 -8.04
N ARG A 170 19.41 11.14 -8.96
CA ARG A 170 20.21 12.37 -8.79
C ARG A 170 19.34 13.62 -8.79
N GLU A 171 18.33 13.68 -9.68
CA GLU A 171 17.33 14.75 -9.67
C GLU A 171 16.61 14.81 -8.32
N PHE A 172 16.15 13.66 -7.83
CA PHE A 172 15.50 13.52 -6.53
C PHE A 172 16.39 13.98 -5.36
N TYR A 173 17.65 13.55 -5.31
CA TYR A 173 18.58 13.96 -4.25
C TYR A 173 18.83 15.47 -4.25
N ARG A 174 18.96 16.10 -5.42
CA ARG A 174 19.10 17.57 -5.49
C ARG A 174 17.91 18.28 -4.87
N LEU A 175 16.70 17.80 -5.15
CA LEU A 175 15.50 18.43 -4.64
C LEU A 175 15.31 18.19 -3.14
N ARG A 176 15.61 16.97 -2.66
CA ARG A 176 15.61 16.68 -1.22
C ARG A 176 16.62 17.53 -0.46
N LEU A 177 17.85 17.64 -0.98
CA LEU A 177 18.86 18.50 -0.39
C LEU A 177 18.40 19.95 -0.35
N ARG A 178 17.79 20.43 -1.44
CA ARG A 178 17.24 21.77 -1.51
C ARG A 178 16.15 22.00 -0.46
N GLU A 179 15.17 21.09 -0.33
CA GLU A 179 14.13 21.18 0.70
C GLU A 179 14.72 21.25 2.11
N ASP A 180 15.75 20.46 2.40
CA ASP A 180 16.36 20.41 3.73
C ASP A 180 17.18 21.67 4.03
N VAL A 181 17.90 22.21 3.04
CA VAL A 181 18.60 23.50 3.16
C VAL A 181 17.59 24.64 3.32
N GLU A 182 16.51 24.67 2.53
CA GLU A 182 15.47 25.69 2.62
C GLU A 182 14.84 25.71 4.02
N ARG A 183 14.52 24.56 4.60
CA ARG A 183 13.97 24.49 5.98
C ARG A 183 14.95 25.03 7.02
N ARG A 184 16.24 24.70 6.91
CA ARG A 184 17.27 25.15 7.87
C ARG A 184 17.49 26.65 7.78
N VAL A 185 17.71 27.16 6.57
CA VAL A 185 17.93 28.58 6.33
C VAL A 185 16.71 29.39 6.77
N ALA A 186 15.49 28.94 6.46
CA ALA A 186 14.28 29.63 6.91
C ALA A 186 14.16 29.71 8.45
N ALA A 187 14.57 28.65 9.17
CA ALA A 187 14.57 28.67 10.63
C ALA A 187 15.65 29.61 11.20
N GLU A 188 16.86 29.59 10.63
CA GLU A 188 17.97 30.48 11.02
C GLU A 188 17.63 31.95 10.77
N GLU A 189 17.08 32.27 9.59
CA GLU A 189 16.62 33.61 9.26
C GLU A 189 15.53 34.07 10.22
N ALA A 190 14.52 33.24 10.49
CA ALA A 190 13.46 33.58 11.43
C ALA A 190 14.01 33.89 12.83
N GLN A 191 14.97 33.10 13.35
CA GLN A 191 15.63 33.38 14.63
C GLN A 191 16.45 34.67 14.60
N ALA A 192 17.17 34.93 13.50
CA ALA A 192 17.93 36.16 13.34
C ALA A 192 17.04 37.41 13.37
N TYR A 193 15.79 37.31 12.90
CA TYR A 193 14.78 38.37 13.00
C TYR A 193 13.98 38.37 14.31
N GLY A 194 14.37 37.55 15.29
CA GLY A 194 13.78 37.51 16.63
C GLY A 194 12.52 36.66 16.76
N ALA A 195 12.26 35.72 15.84
CA ALA A 195 11.19 34.75 16.02
C ALA A 195 11.57 33.71 17.08
N GLU A 196 10.69 33.51 18.06
CA GLU A 196 10.84 32.46 19.08
C GLU A 196 10.00 31.24 18.69
N PHE A 197 10.64 30.07 18.69
CA PHE A 197 9.97 28.79 18.44
C PHE A 197 9.59 28.12 19.76
N GLY A 198 8.51 27.33 19.73
CA GLY A 198 8.15 26.45 20.84
C GLY A 198 9.16 25.31 21.07
N PRO A 199 8.86 24.36 21.95
CA PRO A 199 9.73 23.22 22.20
C PRO A 199 10.02 22.44 20.91
N SER A 200 11.27 22.05 20.72
CA SER A 200 11.68 21.29 19.54
C SER A 200 11.08 19.89 19.56
N PHE A 201 11.06 19.22 18.40
CA PHE A 201 10.60 17.82 18.35
C PHE A 201 11.46 16.89 19.22
N LEU A 202 12.75 17.21 19.40
CA LEU A 202 13.64 16.48 20.31
C LEU A 202 13.22 16.65 21.76
N ASP A 203 12.87 17.87 22.18
CA ASP A 203 12.42 18.14 23.55
C ASP A 203 11.08 17.45 23.83
N ILE A 204 10.17 17.43 22.84
CA ILE A 204 8.90 16.72 22.94
C ILE A 204 9.15 15.21 23.04
N GLY A 205 10.07 14.68 22.23
CA GLY A 205 10.48 13.27 22.29
C GLY A 205 11.00 12.88 23.68
N MET A 206 11.96 13.64 24.22
CA MET A 206 12.54 13.40 25.53
C MET A 206 11.47 13.39 26.64
N LYS A 207 10.54 14.34 26.62
CA LYS A 207 9.43 14.38 27.60
C LYS A 207 8.55 13.14 27.54
N LEU A 208 8.30 12.60 26.35
CA LEU A 208 7.51 11.37 26.19
C LEU A 208 8.29 10.14 26.66
N GLU A 209 9.61 10.11 26.42
CA GLU A 209 10.51 9.07 26.90
C GLU A 209 10.59 9.07 28.42
N ASP A 210 10.73 10.24 29.06
CA ASP A 210 10.73 10.39 30.52
C ASP A 210 9.45 9.81 31.14
N VAL A 211 8.28 10.17 30.60
CA VAL A 211 6.98 9.66 31.06
C VAL A 211 6.89 8.14 30.95
N GLN A 212 7.48 7.55 29.90
CA GLN A 212 7.49 6.11 29.74
C GLN A 212 8.51 5.42 30.63
N TYR A 213 9.66 6.05 30.85
CA TYR A 213 10.71 5.59 31.76
C TYR A 213 10.19 5.53 33.19
N ASP A 214 9.49 6.56 33.67
CA ASP A 214 8.92 6.59 35.02
C ASP A 214 7.94 5.42 35.24
N LYS A 215 7.06 5.15 34.26
CA LYS A 215 6.17 3.98 34.30
C LYS A 215 6.95 2.66 34.35
N TRP A 216 8.04 2.56 33.59
CA TRP A 216 8.89 1.37 33.61
C TRP A 216 9.60 1.22 34.96
N VAL A 217 10.06 2.31 35.58
CA VAL A 217 10.68 2.29 36.91
C VAL A 217 9.70 1.78 37.98
N GLU A 218 8.46 2.25 37.97
CA GLU A 218 7.42 1.78 38.89
C GLU A 218 7.15 0.28 38.70
N TRP A 219 6.98 -0.17 37.45
CA TRP A 219 6.81 -1.58 37.13
C TRP A 219 8.00 -2.42 37.57
N ALA A 220 9.23 -2.01 37.24
CA ALA A 220 10.44 -2.75 37.56
C ALA A 220 10.64 -2.89 39.07
N ARG A 221 10.31 -1.85 39.85
CA ARG A 221 10.32 -1.91 41.32
C ARG A 221 9.31 -2.93 41.85
N ALA A 222 8.08 -2.93 41.33
CA ALA A 222 7.07 -3.88 41.75
C ALA A 222 7.47 -5.33 41.40
N THR A 223 8.01 -5.55 40.19
CA THR A 223 8.49 -6.85 39.76
C THR A 223 9.69 -7.33 40.59
N ALA A 224 10.65 -6.43 40.89
CA ALA A 224 11.77 -6.75 41.75
C ALA A 224 11.31 -7.16 43.15
N GLN A 225 10.36 -6.43 43.75
CA GLN A 225 9.77 -6.80 45.05
C GLN A 225 9.12 -8.19 45.02
N VAL A 226 8.38 -8.52 43.96
CA VAL A 226 7.78 -9.85 43.80
C VAL A 226 8.86 -10.93 43.64
N GLN A 227 9.93 -10.65 42.89
CA GLN A 227 11.05 -11.57 42.74
C GLN A 227 11.79 -11.79 44.06
N ASP A 228 12.08 -10.74 44.81
CA ASP A 228 12.69 -10.82 46.13
C ASP A 228 11.82 -11.63 47.10
N GLN A 229 10.50 -11.41 47.10
CA GLN A 229 9.55 -12.20 47.89
C GLN A 229 9.56 -13.69 47.50
N ARG A 230 9.61 -13.99 46.20
CA ARG A 230 9.71 -15.37 45.70
C ARG A 230 11.04 -16.01 46.12
N GLN A 231 12.17 -15.30 45.99
CA GLN A 231 13.48 -15.78 46.41
C GLN A 231 13.55 -15.99 47.93
N ALA A 232 12.98 -15.08 48.72
CA ALA A 232 12.88 -15.23 50.17
C ALA A 232 12.03 -16.46 50.54
N ALA A 233 10.87 -16.66 49.89
CA ALA A 233 10.04 -17.85 50.08
C ALA A 233 10.76 -19.16 49.69
N LEU A 234 11.58 -19.11 48.63
CA LEU A 234 12.42 -20.23 48.18
C LEU A 234 13.51 -20.58 49.20
N SER A 235 14.17 -19.56 49.76
CA SER A 235 15.22 -19.73 50.77
C SER A 235 14.69 -20.20 52.13
N GLY A 236 13.43 -19.89 52.46
CA GLY A 236 12.76 -20.35 53.68
C GLY A 236 12.21 -21.79 53.62
N ALA A 237 12.17 -22.42 52.45
CA ALA A 237 11.69 -23.79 52.24
C ALA A 237 12.47 -24.48 51.10
N PRO A 238 13.70 -24.97 51.36
CA PRO A 238 14.60 -25.48 50.32
C PRO A 238 14.07 -26.72 49.58
N GLU A 239 13.21 -27.55 50.20
CA GLU A 239 12.67 -28.76 49.56
C GLU A 239 11.65 -28.50 48.44
N LEU A 240 10.94 -27.36 48.46
CA LEU A 240 10.00 -26.97 47.40
C LEU A 240 10.67 -26.20 46.24
N ALA A 241 11.93 -25.83 46.42
CA ALA A 241 12.72 -25.08 45.44
C ALA A 241 13.28 -25.98 44.32
N GLU A 242 13.69 -27.19 44.69
CA GLU A 242 14.20 -28.18 43.75
C GLU A 242 13.09 -28.70 42.82
N GLU A 243 11.84 -28.82 43.28
CA GLU A 243 10.72 -29.25 42.42
C GLU A 243 10.21 -28.17 41.44
N LYS A 244 10.35 -26.88 41.78
CA LYS A 244 9.84 -25.78 40.94
C LYS A 244 10.83 -25.27 39.90
N SER A 245 12.13 -25.32 40.20
CA SER A 245 13.17 -24.94 39.24
C SER A 245 13.20 -25.86 38.01
N VAL A 246 12.86 -27.15 38.18
CA VAL A 246 12.76 -28.12 37.08
C VAL A 246 11.55 -27.87 36.17
N THR A 247 10.44 -27.35 36.72
CA THR A 247 9.21 -27.12 35.95
C THR A 247 9.20 -25.77 35.21
N GLU A 248 9.89 -24.74 35.72
CA GLU A 248 10.04 -23.45 35.01
C GLU A 248 11.01 -23.56 33.82
N THR A 249 12.09 -24.36 33.92
CA THR A 249 13.01 -24.60 32.79
C THR A 249 12.36 -25.33 31.62
N GLU A 250 11.42 -26.25 31.88
CA GLU A 250 10.68 -26.95 30.83
C GLU A 250 9.64 -26.06 30.13
N ALA A 251 9.13 -25.02 30.80
CA ALA A 251 8.17 -24.07 30.23
C ALA A 251 8.83 -23.02 29.33
N ASP A 252 10.00 -22.51 29.70
CA ASP A 252 10.74 -21.54 28.88
C ASP A 252 11.38 -22.17 27.62
N GLU A 253 11.77 -23.45 27.66
CA GLU A 253 12.21 -24.18 26.46
C GLU A 253 11.07 -24.46 25.46
N ALA A 254 9.82 -24.56 25.94
CA ALA A 254 8.64 -24.78 25.09
C ALA A 254 8.14 -23.49 24.42
N GLU A 255 8.29 -22.32 25.04
CA GLU A 255 7.91 -21.04 24.43
C GLU A 255 8.97 -20.48 23.46
N SER A 256 10.24 -20.86 23.61
CA SER A 256 11.33 -20.42 22.71
C SER A 256 11.47 -21.25 21.42
N SER A 257 10.71 -22.35 21.28
CA SER A 257 10.73 -23.26 20.13
C SER A 257 9.52 -23.14 19.19
N LEU A 258 8.70 -22.10 19.35
CA LEU A 258 7.59 -21.70 18.46
C LEU A 258 7.88 -20.37 17.73
#